data_AF-A0A7R9QB02-F1
#
_entry.id   AF-A0A7R9QB02-F1
#
_cell.length_a   1.000
_cell.length_b   1.000
_cell.length_c   1.000
_cell.angle_alpha   90.00
_cell.angle_beta   90.00
_cell.angle_gamma   90.00
#
_symmetry.space_group_name_H-M   'P 1'
#
loop_
_entity.id
_entity.type
_entity.pdbx_description
1 polymer ?
#
loop_
_entity_poly.entity_id
_entity_poly.type
_entity_poly.pdbx_seq_one_letter_code
_entity_poly.pdbx_strand_id
1 'polypeptide(L)'
;MKYDDQIIEMVCVCGHGRLIDPPSRSSAWRFGYKTEINYNDNELFCGGFTTQWKVNKGKCGVCGDRYDGKRDNEWPNGKYA
;
A
#
# COMPACT_ATOMS: atom_id res chain seq x y z
N MET A 1 37.17 33.06 -2.30
CA MET A 1 36.02 32.19 -2.61
C MET A 1 36.09 31.02 -1.64
N LYS A 2 35.31 31.06 -0.55
CA LYS A 2 35.20 29.96 0.40
C LYS A 2 33.86 29.29 0.09
N TYR A 3 33.91 28.07 -0.40
CA TYR A 3 32.74 27.22 -0.50
C TYR A 3 32.81 26.32 0.72
N ASP A 4 32.03 26.66 1.74
CA ASP A 4 32.00 25.91 2.99
C ASP A 4 31.38 24.53 2.72
N ASP A 5 32.08 23.47 3.15
CA ASP A 5 31.72 22.06 2.99
C ASP A 5 30.41 21.70 3.71
N GLN A 6 29.26 21.94 3.07
CA GLN A 6 27.98 21.40 3.56
C GLN A 6 27.92 19.88 3.36
N ILE A 7 28.03 19.14 4.47
CA ILE A 7 27.74 17.71 4.53
C ILE A 7 26.25 17.50 4.24
N ILE A 8 25.95 16.85 3.11
CA ILE A 8 24.59 16.38 2.78
C ILE A 8 24.42 15.03 3.46
N GLU A 9 23.77 14.98 4.62
CA GLU A 9 23.37 13.70 5.23
C GLU A 9 22.23 13.08 4.42
N MET A 10 22.47 11.89 3.87
CA MET A 10 21.41 11.08 3.24
C MET A 10 20.64 10.35 4.34
N VAL A 11 19.48 10.90 4.72
CA VAL A 11 18.55 10.24 5.65
C VAL A 11 17.72 9.21 4.88
N CYS A 12 17.81 7.94 5.29
CA CYS A 12 16.95 6.87 4.77
C CYS A 12 15.59 6.94 5.47
N VAL A 13 14.50 7.04 4.69
CA VAL A 13 13.13 7.05 5.20
C VAL A 13 12.41 5.77 4.75
N CYS A 14 11.86 5.01 5.69
CA CYS A 14 11.04 3.84 5.42
C CYS A 14 9.55 4.22 5.47
N GLY A 15 8.94 4.40 4.31
CA GLY A 15 7.52 4.78 4.18
C GLY A 15 6.66 3.70 3.54
N HIS A 16 5.36 3.78 3.79
CA HIS A 16 4.34 3.04 3.05
C HIS A 16 3.69 3.95 2.00
N GLY A 17 3.11 3.34 0.96
CA GLY A 17 2.55 4.07 -0.18
C GLY A 17 1.18 3.55 -0.60
N ARG A 18 0.43 4.38 -1.32
CA ARG A 18 -0.87 4.06 -1.92
C ARG A 18 -1.00 4.77 -3.27
N LEU A 19 -1.85 4.22 -4.15
CA LEU A 19 -2.20 4.88 -5.40
C LEU A 19 -3.30 5.92 -5.15
N ILE A 20 -2.99 7.19 -5.44
CA ILE A 20 -3.87 8.33 -5.19
C ILE A 20 -4.57 8.87 -6.46
N ASP A 21 -3.96 8.68 -7.63
CA ASP A 21 -4.50 9.16 -8.91
C ASP A 21 -4.24 8.12 -10.02
N PRO A 22 -5.29 7.44 -10.53
CA PRO A 22 -6.66 7.44 -10.00
C PRO A 22 -6.70 6.84 -8.59
N PRO A 23 -7.58 7.27 -7.67
CA PRO A 23 -7.58 6.77 -6.31
C PRO A 23 -7.86 5.27 -6.29
N SER A 24 -7.03 4.52 -5.57
CA SER A 24 -7.26 3.08 -5.39
C SER A 24 -8.58 2.83 -4.67
N ARG A 25 -9.13 1.61 -4.82
CA ARG A 25 -10.33 1.12 -4.11
C ARG A 25 -10.31 1.45 -2.60
N SER A 26 -9.19 1.17 -1.94
CA SER A 26 -8.99 1.49 -0.52
C SER A 26 -8.80 2.99 -0.21
N SER A 27 -8.42 3.82 -1.18
CA SER A 27 -8.16 5.25 -0.98
C SER A 27 -9.30 6.16 -1.44
N ALA A 28 -10.27 5.62 -2.19
CA ALA A 28 -11.35 6.37 -2.82
C ALA A 28 -12.18 7.19 -1.82
N TRP A 29 -12.40 6.66 -0.61
CA TRP A 29 -13.13 7.37 0.44
C TRP A 29 -12.50 8.73 0.81
N ARG A 30 -11.18 8.89 0.64
CA ARG A 30 -10.48 10.17 0.91
C ARG A 30 -10.85 11.28 -0.07
N PHE A 31 -11.37 10.90 -1.24
CA PHE A 31 -11.74 11.82 -2.32
C PHE A 31 -13.26 11.98 -2.45
N GLY A 32 -14.03 11.57 -1.43
CA GLY A 32 -15.47 11.78 -1.37
C GLY A 32 -16.32 10.70 -2.08
N TYR A 33 -15.71 9.61 -2.54
CA TYR A 33 -16.47 8.46 -3.05
C TYR A 33 -17.20 7.75 -1.90
N LYS A 34 -18.38 7.20 -2.20
CA LYS A 34 -19.20 6.42 -1.25
C LYS A 34 -18.68 4.98 -1.12
N THR A 35 -17.42 4.83 -0.75
CA THR A 35 -16.78 3.54 -0.44
C THR A 35 -16.57 3.41 1.06
N GLU A 36 -16.41 2.18 1.56
CA GLU A 36 -16.11 2.00 2.98
C GLU A 36 -14.72 2.55 3.34
N ILE A 37 -14.59 3.10 4.55
CA ILE A 37 -13.37 3.77 4.99
C ILE A 37 -12.31 2.72 5.34
N ASN A 38 -11.16 2.81 4.67
CA ASN A 38 -9.95 2.08 5.05
C ASN A 38 -8.85 3.06 5.49
N TYR A 39 -8.60 3.13 6.80
CA TYR A 39 -7.53 3.98 7.34
C TYR A 39 -6.11 3.47 7.02
N ASN A 40 -5.98 2.17 6.74
CA ASN A 40 -4.72 1.50 6.40
C ASN A 40 -4.61 1.29 4.88
N ASP A 41 -5.12 2.23 4.09
CA ASP A 41 -5.12 2.20 2.62
C ASP A 41 -3.72 2.21 1.99
N ASN A 42 -2.70 2.55 2.78
CA ASN A 42 -1.28 2.46 2.45
C ASN A 42 -0.61 1.12 2.79
N GLU A 43 -1.33 0.16 3.39
CA GLU A 43 -0.79 -1.13 3.86
C GLU A 43 -1.27 -2.32 3.01
N LEU A 44 -1.54 -2.10 1.71
CA LEU A 44 -1.87 -3.18 0.75
C LEU A 44 -0.60 -3.90 0.24
N PHE A 45 0.21 -4.37 1.18
CA PHE A 45 1.52 -5.01 1.03
C PHE A 45 1.47 -6.55 1.01
N CYS A 46 0.46 -7.15 0.40
CA CYS A 46 0.33 -8.61 0.23
C CYS A 46 0.27 -9.40 1.55
N GLY A 47 -0.15 -8.75 2.65
CA GLY A 47 -0.16 -9.34 4.00
C GLY A 47 1.19 -9.35 4.71
N GLY A 48 2.18 -8.61 4.20
CA GLY A 48 3.52 -8.48 4.77
C GLY A 48 4.57 -9.37 4.10
N PHE A 49 5.84 -8.99 4.23
CA PHE A 49 6.97 -9.62 3.54
C PHE A 49 7.07 -11.14 3.81
N THR A 50 6.99 -11.54 5.08
CA THR A 50 7.04 -12.95 5.49
C THR A 50 5.90 -13.74 4.85
N THR A 51 4.68 -13.21 4.89
CA THR A 51 3.49 -13.83 4.30
C THR A 51 3.66 -14.00 2.80
N GLN A 52 4.07 -12.95 2.09
CA GLN A 52 4.26 -12.99 0.64
C GLN A 52 5.33 -14.02 0.25
N TRP A 53 6.53 -13.94 0.81
CA TRP A 53 7.69 -14.69 0.31
C TRP A 53 7.86 -16.06 0.94
N LYS A 54 7.64 -16.20 2.25
CA LYS A 54 7.85 -17.47 2.96
C LYS A 54 6.62 -18.39 2.92
N VAL A 55 5.41 -17.82 2.95
CA VAL A 55 4.15 -18.60 2.95
C VAL A 55 3.58 -18.72 1.54
N ASN A 56 3.41 -17.59 0.86
CA ASN A 56 2.70 -17.50 -0.41
C ASN A 56 3.59 -17.68 -1.65
N LYS A 57 4.87 -18.00 -1.46
CA LYS A 57 5.83 -18.26 -2.55
C LYS A 57 5.92 -17.11 -3.55
N GLY A 58 5.91 -15.87 -3.05
CA GLY A 58 5.94 -14.63 -3.82
C GLY A 58 4.58 -14.15 -4.31
N LYS A 59 3.51 -14.94 -4.16
CA LYS A 59 2.18 -14.57 -4.65
C LYS A 59 1.53 -13.47 -3.80
N CYS A 60 0.75 -12.64 -4.47
CA CYS A 60 -0.01 -11.53 -3.90
C CYS A 60 -1.42 -11.50 -4.50
N GLY A 61 -2.36 -10.83 -3.84
CA GLY A 61 -3.63 -10.45 -4.45
C GLY A 61 -3.45 -9.45 -5.56
N VAL A 62 -4.38 -9.47 -6.51
CA VAL A 62 -4.36 -8.55 -7.64
C VAL A 62 -4.48 -7.10 -7.15
N CYS A 63 -5.19 -6.89 -6.03
CA CYS A 63 -5.37 -5.58 -5.41
C CYS A 63 -4.55 -5.39 -4.11
N GLY A 64 -3.50 -6.19 -3.89
CA GLY A 64 -2.55 -5.99 -2.77
C GLY A 64 -2.94 -6.68 -1.45
N ASP A 65 -4.06 -7.40 -1.40
CA ASP A 65 -4.41 -8.26 -0.27
C ASP A 65 -3.49 -9.49 -0.17
N ARG A 66 -3.44 -10.13 1.00
CA ARG A 66 -2.67 -11.37 1.22
C ARG A 66 -3.17 -12.52 0.36
N TYR A 67 -2.25 -13.29 -0.23
CA TYR A 67 -2.62 -14.29 -1.24
C TYR A 67 -3.57 -15.40 -0.73
N ASP A 68 -3.32 -15.86 0.47
CA ASP A 68 -3.92 -16.99 1.18
C ASP A 68 -5.10 -16.59 2.09
N GLY A 69 -5.66 -15.40 1.92
CA GLY A 69 -6.72 -14.88 2.78
C GLY A 69 -7.82 -14.12 2.05
N LYS A 70 -8.61 -13.40 2.85
CA LYS A 70 -9.71 -12.59 2.35
C LYS A 70 -9.21 -11.47 1.42
N ARG A 71 -9.93 -11.27 0.32
CA ARG A 71 -9.65 -10.27 -0.72
C ARG A 71 -10.59 -9.09 -0.59
N ASP A 72 -10.35 -8.25 0.42
CA ASP A 72 -11.24 -7.13 0.71
C ASP A 72 -11.19 -6.03 -0.36
N ASN A 73 -10.17 -5.99 -1.22
CA ASN A 73 -10.01 -5.00 -2.28
C ASN A 73 -10.37 -5.52 -3.67
N GLU A 74 -10.81 -6.77 -3.81
CA GLU A 74 -11.11 -7.39 -5.12
C GLU A 74 -12.62 -7.46 -5.38
N TRP A 75 -13.04 -7.03 -6.56
CA TRP A 75 -14.42 -7.21 -7.04
C TRP A 75 -14.71 -8.70 -7.29
N PRO A 76 -15.96 -9.20 -7.10
CA PRO A 76 -17.20 -8.48 -6.74
C PRO A 76 -17.51 -8.40 -5.25
N ASN A 77 -16.79 -9.15 -4.40
CA ASN A 77 -17.19 -9.36 -3.01
C ASN A 77 -16.29 -8.64 -2.00
N GLY A 78 -15.30 -7.89 -2.47
CA GLY A 78 -14.39 -7.12 -1.63
C GLY A 78 -15.12 -6.00 -0.92
N LYS A 79 -14.87 -5.87 0.37
CA LYS A 79 -15.40 -4.82 1.24
C LYS A 79 -15.16 -3.40 0.70
N TYR A 80 -14.00 -3.18 0.08
CA TYR A 80 -13.57 -1.90 -0.46
C TYR A 80 -13.70 -1.83 -2.00
N ALA A 81 -14.24 -2.88 -2.63
CA ALA A 81 -14.25 -3.03 -4.09
C ALA A 81 -15.30 -2.19 -4.80
#